data_AF-A0A2E2BWF6-F1
#
_entry.id   AF-A0A2E2BWF6-F1
#
_cell.length_a   1.000
_cell.length_b   1.000
_cell.length_c   1.000
_cell.angle_alpha   90.00
_cell.angle_beta   90.00
_cell.angle_gamma   90.00
#
_symmetry.space_group_name_H-M   'P 1'
#
loop_
_entity.id
_entity.type
_entity.pdbx_description
1 polymer ?
#
loop_
_entity_poly.entity_id
_entity_poly.type
_entity_poly.pdbx_seq_one_letter_code
_entity_poly.pdbx_strand_id
1 'polypeptide(L)'
;MHRVLRQNGRIEIVEPWITPFLQAVHFLCKNHFIRKIWPKLDALSVMIEQERSTYEQWLYQPEVILTLLKRDFQPEQQLIGYGKLMYVGRKQ
;
A
#
# COMPACT_ATOMS: atom_id res chain seq x y z
N MET A 1 -7.99 16.35 1.86
CA MET A 1 -8.77 16.26 0.60
C MET A 1 -9.73 17.43 0.38
N HIS A 2 -10.37 17.99 1.42
CA HIS A 2 -11.43 19.00 1.28
C HIS A 2 -11.01 20.31 0.60
N ARG A 3 -9.72 20.67 0.66
CA ARG A 3 -9.18 21.89 0.06
C ARG A 3 -8.84 21.76 -1.42
N VAL A 4 -8.63 20.54 -1.92
CA VAL A 4 -8.04 20.30 -3.25
C VAL A 4 -9.05 19.69 -4.23
N LEU A 5 -10.02 18.90 -3.74
CA LEU A 5 -11.03 18.29 -4.60
C LEU A 5 -12.10 19.32 -5.00
N ARG A 6 -12.31 19.52 -6.31
CA ARG A 6 -13.40 20.36 -6.84
C ARG A 6 -14.76 19.71 -6.60
N GLN A 7 -15.83 20.50 -6.71
CA GLN A 7 -17.22 20.09 -6.41
C GLN A 7 -17.72 18.88 -7.23
N ASN A 8 -17.11 18.62 -8.39
CA ASN A 8 -17.32 17.42 -9.23
C ASN A 8 -16.02 16.66 -9.52
N GLY A 9 -14.97 16.90 -8.73
CA GLY A 9 -13.69 16.26 -8.91
C GLY A 9 -13.75 14.78 -8.56
N ARG A 10 -12.97 13.97 -9.28
CA ARG A 10 -12.72 12.57 -8.94
C ARG A 10 -11.46 12.47 -8.11
N ILE A 11 -11.49 11.56 -7.14
CA ILE A 11 -10.29 11.06 -6.49
C ILE A 11 -9.94 9.72 -7.14
N GLU A 12 -8.68 9.57 -7.53
CA GLU A 12 -8.13 8.33 -8.05
C GLU A 12 -7.03 7.87 -7.11
N ILE A 13 -7.11 6.62 -6.66
CA ILE A 13 -6.18 6.05 -5.70
C ILE A 13 -5.72 4.69 -6.21
N VAL A 14 -4.40 4.48 -6.24
CA VAL A 14 -3.79 3.22 -6.59
C VAL A 14 -2.88 2.80 -5.45
N GLU A 15 -3.28 1.78 -4.68
CA GLU A 15 -2.51 1.32 -3.53
C GLU A 15 -1.97 -0.09 -3.69
N PRO A 16 -0.69 -0.33 -3.31
CA PRO A 16 -0.18 -1.68 -3.13
C PRO A 16 -0.65 -2.24 -1.79
N TRP A 17 -0.99 -3.52 -1.77
CA TRP A 17 -1.32 -4.29 -0.57
C TRP A 17 -0.39 -5.49 -0.46
N ILE A 18 -0.29 -6.01 0.76
CA ILE A 18 0.57 -7.15 1.02
C ILE A 18 0.18 -8.36 0.14
N THR A 19 1.19 -8.98 -0.47
CA THR A 19 1.03 -10.23 -1.24
C THR A 19 1.85 -11.34 -0.61
N PRO A 20 1.54 -12.62 -0.88
CA PRO A 20 2.39 -13.74 -0.45
C PRO A 20 3.84 -13.61 -0.93
N PHE A 21 4.05 -13.06 -2.13
CA PHE A 21 5.38 -12.75 -2.64
C PHE A 21 6.13 -11.74 -1.76
N LEU A 22 5.48 -10.61 -1.43
CA LEU A 22 6.08 -9.60 -0.57
C LEU A 22 6.35 -10.13 0.85
N GLN A 23 5.46 -10.97 1.39
CA GLN A 23 5.69 -11.64 2.66
C GLN A 23 6.93 -12.53 2.63
N ALA A 24 7.11 -13.30 1.55
CA ALA A 24 8.31 -14.13 1.37
C ALA A 24 9.57 -13.26 1.29
N VAL A 25 9.54 -12.17 0.53
CA VAL A 25 10.66 -11.21 0.44
C VAL A 25 10.98 -10.60 1.81
N HIS A 26 9.97 -10.17 2.58
CA HIS A 26 10.14 -9.67 3.94
C HIS A 26 10.76 -10.71 4.87
N PHE A 27 10.36 -11.99 4.73
CA PHE A 27 10.96 -13.08 5.49
C PHE A 27 12.43 -13.29 5.14
N LEU A 28 12.78 -13.28 3.84
CA LEU A 28 14.18 -13.39 3.39
C LEU A 28 15.03 -12.23 3.89
N CYS A 29 14.50 -11.01 3.92
CA CYS A 29 15.19 -9.84 4.48
C CYS A 29 15.51 -9.96 5.97
N LYS A 30 14.77 -10.79 6.74
CA LYS A 30 15.08 -11.03 8.15
C LYS A 30 16.28 -11.96 8.35
N ASN A 31 16.72 -12.68 7.32
CA ASN A 31 17.84 -13.61 7.41
C ASN A 31 19.19 -12.93 7.09
N HIS A 32 20.03 -12.77 8.12
CA HIS A 32 21.33 -12.11 8.00
C HIS A 32 22.31 -12.80 7.03
N PHE A 33 22.23 -14.12 6.87
CA PHE A 33 23.09 -14.84 5.93
C PHE A 33 22.71 -14.55 4.47
N ILE A 34 21.42 -14.48 4.17
CA ILE A 34 20.93 -14.20 2.81
C ILE A 34 21.24 -12.76 2.41
N ARG A 35 21.11 -11.81 3.36
CA ARG A 35 21.50 -10.41 3.16
C ARG A 35 22.98 -10.26 2.76
N LYS A 36 23.88 -11.00 3.43
CA LYS A 36 25.32 -10.96 3.14
C LYS A 36 25.67 -11.49 1.75
N ILE A 37 24.96 -12.50 1.27
CA ILE A 37 25.24 -13.15 -0.02
C ILE A 37 24.61 -12.38 -1.18
N TRP A 38 23.55 -11.60 -0.94
CA TRP A 38 22.82 -10.88 -1.97
C TRP A 38 22.73 -9.37 -1.69
N PRO A 39 23.64 -8.55 -2.25
CA PRO A 39 23.69 -7.11 -2.00
C PRO A 39 22.38 -6.36 -2.29
N LYS A 40 21.60 -6.81 -3.28
CA LYS A 40 20.29 -6.21 -3.60
C LYS A 40 19.27 -6.45 -2.47
N LEU A 41 19.31 -7.62 -1.83
CA LEU A 41 18.42 -7.93 -0.71
C LEU A 41 18.81 -7.14 0.54
N ASP A 42 20.10 -6.90 0.75
CA ASP A 42 20.56 -6.06 1.85
C ASP A 42 20.08 -4.61 1.70
N ALA A 43 20.22 -4.04 0.49
CA ALA A 43 19.68 -2.72 0.19
C ALA A 43 18.16 -2.64 0.41
N LEU A 44 17.42 -3.66 -0.02
CA LEU A 44 15.98 -3.76 0.22
C LEU A 44 15.65 -3.84 1.72
N SER A 45 16.41 -4.61 2.49
CA SER A 45 16.23 -4.71 3.94
C SER A 45 16.44 -3.37 4.65
N VAL A 46 17.46 -2.59 4.23
CA VAL A 46 17.73 -1.26 4.78
C VAL A 46 16.57 -0.30 4.48
N MET A 47 16.08 -0.29 3.23
CA MET A 47 14.92 0.52 2.85
C MET A 47 13.68 0.16 3.66
N ILE A 48 13.37 -1.14 3.77
CA ILE A 48 12.23 -1.64 4.56
C ILE A 48 12.35 -1.20 6.02
N GLU A 49 13.54 -1.24 6.61
CA GLU A 49 13.74 -0.86 8.01
C GLU A 49 13.52 0.63 8.26
N GLN A 50 13.94 1.49 7.33
CA GLN A 50 13.75 2.94 7.44
C GLN A 50 12.30 3.38 7.24
N GLU A 51 11.56 2.70 6.38
CA GLU A 51 10.17 3.06 6.05
C GLU A 51 9.13 2.20 6.77
N ARG A 52 9.57 1.26 7.62
CA ARG A 52 8.74 0.17 8.17
C ARG A 52 7.45 0.67 8.80
N SER A 53 7.55 1.67 9.66
CA SER A 53 6.41 2.17 10.46
C SER A 53 5.27 2.68 9.60
N THR A 54 5.58 3.25 8.42
CA THR A 54 4.57 3.82 7.52
C THR A 54 4.18 2.82 6.43
N TYR A 55 5.17 2.18 5.82
CA TYR A 55 4.98 1.27 4.69
C TYR A 55 4.23 -0.01 5.10
N GLU A 56 4.58 -0.64 6.23
CA GLU A 56 3.89 -1.85 6.67
C GLU A 56 2.45 -1.54 7.10
N GLN A 57 2.21 -0.46 7.86
CA GLN A 57 0.85 -0.09 8.24
C GLN A 57 -0.06 0.08 7.02
N TRP A 58 0.46 0.69 5.95
CA TRP A 58 -0.27 0.86 4.71
C TRP A 58 -0.55 -0.46 3.98
N LEU A 59 0.46 -1.35 3.90
CA LEU A 59 0.33 -2.65 3.23
C LEU A 59 -0.62 -3.62 3.94
N TYR A 60 -0.70 -3.56 5.27
CA TYR A 60 -1.39 -4.54 6.12
C TYR A 60 -2.78 -4.08 6.59
N GLN A 61 -3.21 -2.85 6.28
CA GLN A 61 -4.51 -2.34 6.71
C GLN A 61 -5.47 -1.99 5.55
N PRO A 62 -5.68 -2.90 4.57
CA PRO A 62 -6.55 -2.61 3.45
C PRO A 62 -8.00 -2.32 3.88
N GLU A 63 -8.50 -2.97 4.94
CA GLU A 63 -9.85 -2.77 5.45
C GLU A 63 -10.05 -1.38 6.04
N VAL A 64 -9.05 -0.85 6.76
CA VAL A 64 -9.10 0.50 7.33
C VAL A 64 -9.15 1.53 6.20
N ILE A 65 -8.29 1.38 5.19
CA ILE A 65 -8.25 2.26 4.01
C ILE A 65 -9.60 2.21 3.28
N LEU A 66 -10.10 1.03 2.95
CA LEU A 66 -11.38 0.88 2.26
C LEU A 66 -12.55 1.48 3.06
N THR A 67 -12.55 1.33 4.38
CA THR A 67 -13.59 1.91 5.25
C THR A 67 -13.55 3.43 5.20
N LEU A 68 -12.37 4.03 5.29
CA LEU A 68 -12.20 5.48 5.17
C LEU A 68 -12.64 5.98 3.78
N LEU A 69 -12.29 5.27 2.71
CA LEU A 69 -12.69 5.64 1.36
C LEU A 69 -14.20 5.59 1.17
N LYS A 70 -14.87 4.54 1.67
CA LYS A 70 -16.34 4.41 1.60
C LYS A 70 -17.07 5.45 2.45
N ARG A 71 -16.47 5.88 3.55
CA ARG A 71 -17.03 6.93 4.42
C ARG A 71 -16.96 8.31 3.76
N ASP A 72 -15.82 8.65 3.16
CA ASP A 72 -15.55 10.01 2.71
C ASP A 72 -15.87 10.23 1.22
N PHE A 73 -16.03 9.14 0.44
CA PHE A 73 -16.25 9.20 -1.00
C PHE A 73 -17.34 8.22 -1.46
N GLN A 74 -18.10 8.64 -2.46
CA GLN A 74 -19.02 7.77 -3.19
C GLN A 74 -18.21 6.99 -4.25
N PRO A 75 -18.12 5.65 -4.16
CA PRO A 75 -17.32 4.86 -5.10
C PRO A 75 -17.96 4.83 -6.49
N GLU A 76 -17.18 5.16 -7.52
CA GLU A 76 -17.53 4.95 -8.93
C GLU A 76 -16.89 3.65 -9.47
N GLN A 77 -15.66 3.36 -9.04
CA GLN A 77 -14.95 2.14 -9.41
C GLN A 77 -14.10 1.66 -8.24
N GLN A 78 -14.11 0.35 -7.99
CA GLN A 78 -13.23 -0.29 -7.02
C GLN A 78 -12.79 -1.64 -7.58
N LEU A 79 -11.54 -1.73 -8.05
CA LEU A 79 -10.92 -2.98 -8.48
C LEU A 79 -9.84 -3.37 -7.49
N ILE A 80 -9.89 -4.63 -7.05
CA ILE A 80 -8.91 -5.22 -6.15
C ILE A 80 -8.38 -6.49 -6.82
N GLY A 81 -7.08 -6.58 -7.01
CA GLY A 81 -6.45 -7.75 -7.61
C GLY A 81 -4.94 -7.70 -7.55
N TYR A 82 -4.30 -8.86 -7.46
CA TYR A 82 -2.83 -8.99 -7.44
C TYR A 82 -2.15 -8.11 -6.37
N GLY A 83 -2.80 -7.93 -5.21
CA GLY A 83 -2.30 -7.07 -4.14
C GLY A 83 -2.29 -5.59 -4.53
N LYS A 84 -3.24 -5.14 -5.34
CA LYS A 84 -3.40 -3.73 -5.69
C LYS A 84 -4.87 -3.32 -5.61
N LEU A 85 -5.11 -2.15 -5.03
CA LEU A 85 -6.36 -1.41 -5.14
C LEU A 85 -6.24 -0.42 -6.29
N MET A 86 -7.29 -0.34 -7.11
CA MET A 86 -7.57 0.82 -7.95
C MET A 86 -8.97 1.34 -7.59
N TYR A 87 -9.03 2.56 -7.09
CA TYR A 87 -10.24 3.19 -6.61
C TYR A 87 -10.49 4.51 -7.32
N VAL A 88 -11.72 4.73 -7.76
CA VAL A 88 -12.22 6.02 -8.24
C VAL A 88 -13.46 6.37 -7.44
N GLY A 89 -13.49 7.57 -6.89
CA GLY A 89 -14.66 8.06 -6.15
C GLY A 89 -14.90 9.55 -6.34
N ARG A 90 -16.07 10.00 -5.91
CA ARG A 90 -16.40 11.42 -5.77
C ARG A 90 -16.60 11.77 -4.31
N LYS A 91 -16.31 13.01 -3.96
CA LYS A 91 -16.58 13.47 -2.59
C LYS A 91 -18.10 13.42 -2.34
N GLN A 92 -18.48 12.89 -1.19
CA GLN A 92 -19.85 12.99 -0.68
C GLN A 92 -20.16 14.41 -0.19
#